data_AF-A0A7Y4QRG2-F1
#
_entry.id   AF-A0A7Y4QRG2-F1
#
_cell.length_a   1.000
_cell.length_b   1.000
_cell.length_c   1.000
_cell.angle_alpha   90.00
_cell.angle_beta   90.00
_cell.angle_gamma   90.00
#
_symmetry.space_group_name_H-M   'P 1'
#
loop_
_entity.id
_entity.type
_entity.pdbx_description
1 polymer ?
#
loop_
_entity_poly.entity_id
_entity_poly.type
_entity_poly.pdbx_seq_one_letter_code
_entity_poly.pdbx_strand_id
1 'polypeptide(L)' 'MKKHLLIVIALVTLVGFKPNVTAQTGFNTAVEYFTGTWCQWCPCSHAIIENILTNFPNTVVLSYHVLSND' A
#
# COMPACT_ATOMS: atom_id res chain seq x y z
N MET A 1 18.80 44.48 -15.29
CA MET A 1 18.80 43.22 -16.08
C MET A 1 18.82 41.97 -15.20
N LYS A 2 19.83 41.77 -14.32
CA LYS A 2 19.93 40.60 -13.42
C LYS A 2 18.69 40.35 -12.52
N LYS A 3 18.08 41.41 -11.98
CA LYS A 3 16.85 41.30 -11.15
C LYS A 3 15.64 40.76 -11.91
N HIS A 4 15.47 41.12 -13.19
CA HIS A 4 14.36 40.62 -14.00
C HIS A 4 14.59 39.17 -14.41
N LEU A 5 15.85 38.78 -14.65
CA LEU A 5 16.21 37.39 -14.92
C LEU A 5 15.87 36.47 -13.74
N LEU A 6 16.17 36.89 -12.51
CA LEU A 6 15.82 36.10 -11.31
C LEU A 6 14.31 35.95 -11.12
N ILE A 7 13.53 36.99 -11.44
CA ILE A 7 12.07 36.95 -11.37
C ILE A 7 11.49 35.96 -12.40
N VAL A 8 12.03 35.95 -13.63
CA VAL A 8 11.58 35.01 -14.67
C VAL A 8 11.90 33.57 -14.27
N ILE A 9 13.10 33.31 -13.73
CA ILE A 9 13.48 31.97 -13.26
C ILE A 9 12.53 31.51 -12.13
N ALA A 10 12.27 32.37 -11.14
CA ALA A 10 11.36 32.06 -10.04
C ALA A 10 9.94 31.72 -10.54
N LEU A 11 9.43 32.50 -11.50
CA LEU A 11 8.12 32.25 -12.13
C LEU A 11 8.08 30.91 -12.88
N VAL A 12 9.11 30.59 -13.65
CA VAL A 12 9.20 29.32 -14.37
C VAL A 12 9.24 28.14 -13.40
N THR A 13 9.99 28.25 -12.30
CA THR A 13 10.05 27.19 -11.28
C THR A 13 8.73 27.03 -10.51
N LEU A 14 8.01 28.12 -10.25
CA LEU A 14 6.70 28.10 -9.57
C LEU A 14 5.61 27.46 -10.43
N VAL A 15 5.58 27.79 -11.73
CA VAL A 15 4.57 27.27 -12.66
C VAL A 15 4.89 25.83 -13.12
N GLY A 16 6.17 25.46 -13.18
CA GLY A 16 6.63 24.13 -13.60
C GLY A 16 6.55 23.05 -12.53
N PHE A 17 6.35 23.40 -11.25
CA PHE A 17 6.23 22.43 -10.17
C PHE A 17 4.86 21.74 -10.22
N LYS A 18 4.79 20.60 -10.90
CA LYS A 18 3.67 19.66 -10.83
C LYS A 18 4.03 18.59 -9.78
N PRO A 19 3.69 18.77 -8.50
CA PRO A 19 3.90 17.71 -7.54
C PRO A 19 3.08 16.49 -7.98
N ASN A 20 3.71 15.33 -8.05
CA ASN A 20 3.00 14.05 -8.14
C ASN A 20 2.34 13.81 -6.78
N VAL A 21 1.21 14.49 -6.54
CA VAL A 21 0.36 14.23 -5.37
C VAL A 21 -0.50 13.03 -5.70
N THR A 22 0.11 11.84 -5.71
CA THR A 22 -0.66 10.61 -5.51
C THR A 22 -1.06 10.59 -4.04
N ALA A 23 -2.09 11.37 -3.68
CA ALA A 23 -2.87 11.06 -2.50
C ALA A 23 -3.36 9.63 -2.69
N GLN A 24 -3.21 8.75 -1.69
CA GLN A 24 -3.62 7.35 -1.74
C GLN A 24 -5.02 7.22 -2.36
N THR A 25 -5.09 6.92 -3.65
CA THR A 25 -6.35 6.70 -4.37
C THR A 25 -6.90 5.30 -4.10
N GLY A 26 -6.19 4.50 -3.31
CA GLY A 26 -6.60 3.18 -2.84
C GLY A 26 -6.82 3.18 -1.33
N PHE A 27 -7.87 2.49 -0.90
CA PHE A 27 -8.07 2.18 0.52
C PHE A 27 -6.97 1.23 0.97
N ASN A 28 -6.39 1.49 2.15
CA ASN A 28 -5.57 0.49 2.83
C ASN A 28 -6.52 -0.51 3.49
N THR A 29 -6.76 -1.63 2.83
CA THR A 29 -7.63 -2.69 3.35
C THR A 29 -6.87 -3.51 4.38
N ALA A 30 -7.51 -3.76 5.53
CA ALA A 30 -7.05 -4.74 6.50
C ALA A 30 -7.85 -6.04 6.33
N VAL A 31 -7.17 -7.19 6.32
CA VAL A 31 -7.79 -8.51 6.29
C VAL A 31 -7.36 -9.27 7.53
N GLU A 32 -8.35 -9.76 8.26
CA GLU A 32 -8.15 -10.56 9.46
C GLU A 32 -8.74 -11.95 9.20
N TYR A 33 -7.96 -13.00 9.47
CA TYR A 33 -8.45 -14.37 9.31
C TYR A 33 -7.93 -15.31 10.38
N PHE A 34 -8.77 -16.28 10.74
CA PHE A 34 -8.43 -17.35 11.66
C PHE A 34 -7.86 -18.53 10.89
N THR A 35 -6.80 -19.13 11.43
CA THR A 35 -6.09 -20.25 10.82
C THR A 35 -5.59 -21.21 11.90
N GLY A 36 -5.14 -22.41 11.50
CA GLY A 36 -4.61 -23.41 12.41
C GLY A 36 -4.04 -24.60 11.67
N THR A 37 -3.02 -25.26 12.24
CA THR A 37 -2.35 -26.41 11.61
C THR A 37 -3.25 -27.65 11.53
N TRP A 38 -4.26 -27.75 12.40
CA TRP A 38 -5.27 -28.81 12.40
C TRP A 38 -6.34 -28.62 11.31
N CYS A 39 -6.43 -27.43 10.72
CA CYS A 39 -7.50 -27.06 9.80
C CYS A 39 -7.12 -27.43 8.35
N GLN A 40 -7.77 -28.47 7.82
CA GLN A 40 -7.49 -29.01 6.48
C GLN A 40 -7.74 -28.01 5.34
N TRP A 41 -8.64 -27.05 5.55
CA TRP A 41 -9.00 -26.02 4.56
C TRP A 41 -8.24 -24.70 4.78
N CYS A 42 -7.43 -24.58 5.82
CA CYS A 42 -6.69 -23.34 6.04
C CYS A 42 -5.60 -23.10 4.98
N PRO A 43 -4.94 -24.12 4.37
CA PRO A 43 -4.05 -23.91 3.23
C PRO A 43 -4.69 -23.19 2.03
N CYS A 44 -5.97 -23.43 1.72
CA CYS A 44 -6.63 -22.68 0.64
C CYS A 44 -6.88 -21.20 1.00
N SER A 45 -7.12 -20.88 2.28
CA SER A 45 -7.16 -19.49 2.74
C SER A 45 -5.81 -18.79 2.55
N HIS A 46 -4.69 -19.45 2.88
CA HIS A 46 -3.35 -18.89 2.67
C HIS A 46 -3.09 -18.57 1.19
N ALA A 47 -3.47 -19.47 0.28
CA ALA A 47 -3.33 -19.22 -1.17
C ALA A 47 -4.13 -17.99 -1.64
N ILE A 48 -5.32 -17.76 -1.07
CA ILE A 48 -6.13 -16.56 -1.37
C ILE A 48 -5.47 -15.30 -0.81
N ILE A 49 -4.96 -15.36 0.42
CA ILE A 49 -4.25 -14.24 1.05
C ILE A 49 -2.99 -13.85 0.26
N GLU A 50 -2.20 -14.84 -0.18
CA GLU A 50 -1.02 -14.59 -1.03
C GLU A 50 -1.41 -13.91 -2.35
N ASN A 51 -2.53 -14.32 -2.96
CA ASN A 51 -3.04 -13.66 -4.15
C ASN A 51 -3.48 -12.22 -3.87
N ILE A 52 -4.12 -11.96 -2.73
CA ILE A 52 -4.51 -10.60 -2.31
C ILE A 52 -3.25 -9.74 -2.12
N LEU A 53 -2.24 -10.21 -1.39
CA LEU A 53 -1.00 -9.46 -1.16
C LEU A 53 -0.22 -9.18 -2.46
N THR A 54 -0.28 -10.10 -3.42
CA THR A 54 0.32 -9.92 -4.75
C THR A 54 -0.36 -8.81 -5.55
N ASN A 55 -1.69 -8.73 -5.50
CA ASN A 55 -2.47 -7.75 -6.29
C ASN A 55 -2.69 -6.42 -5.56
N PHE A 56 -2.64 -6.43 -4.23
CA PHE A 56 -2.90 -5.29 -3.35
C PHE A 56 -1.79 -5.18 -2.31
N PRO A 57 -0.60 -4.69 -2.69
CA PRO A 57 0.59 -4.68 -1.81
C PRO A 57 0.47 -3.76 -0.59
N ASN A 58 -0.52 -2.86 -0.56
CA ASN A 58 -0.81 -2.01 0.60
C ASN A 58 -1.79 -2.65 1.59
N THR A 59 -2.26 -3.88 1.32
CA THR A 59 -3.13 -4.62 2.24
C THR A 59 -2.33 -5.09 3.45
N VAL A 60 -2.90 -4.87 4.64
CA VAL A 60 -2.36 -5.39 5.89
C VAL A 60 -3.13 -6.66 6.24
N VAL A 61 -2.41 -7.74 6.54
CA VAL A 61 -3.02 -9.03 6.88
C VAL A 61 -2.62 -9.46 8.28
N LEU A 62 -3.59 -9.86 9.10
CA LEU A 62 -3.38 -10.47 10.40
C LEU A 62 -3.93 -11.90 10.39
N SER A 63 -3.07 -12.87 10.72
CA SER A 63 -3.45 -14.26 10.90
C SER A 63 -3.55 -14.61 12.39
N TYR A 64 -4.71 -15.12 12.80
CA TYR A 64 -4.96 -15.57 14.16
C TYR A 64 -4.89 -17.10 14.21
N HIS A 65 -3.82 -17.62 14.81
CA HIS A 65 -3.58 -19.06 14.91
C HIS A 65 -4.32 -19.63 16.12
N VAL A 66 -5.44 -20.32 15.89
CA VAL A 66 -6.28 -20.88 16.95
C VAL A 66 -5.92 -22.33 17.15
N LEU A 67 -5.72 -22.77 18.40
CA LEU A 67 -5.32 -24.15 18.74
C LEU A 67 -4.08 -24.61 17.94
N SER A 68 -3.15 -23.68 17.70
CA SER A 68 -1.83 -24.00 17.17
C SER A 68 -0.98 -24.53 18.32
N ASN A 69 -0.42 -25.72 18.15
CA ASN A 69 0.69 -26.18 18.95
C ASN A 69 1.93 -25.69 18.20
N ASP A 70 2.42 -24.51 18.54
CA ASP A 70 3.72 -24.03 18.05
C ASP A 70 4.85 -24.90 18.63
#